data_AF-A0A7C6MC76-F1
#
_entry.id   AF-A0A7C6MC76-F1
#
_cell.length_a   1.000
_cell.length_b   1.000
_cell.length_c   1.000
_cell.angle_alpha   90.00
_cell.angle_beta   90.00
_cell.angle_gamma   90.00
#
_symmetry.space_group_name_H-M   'P 1'
#
loop_
_entity.id
_entity.type
_entity.pdbx_description
1 polymer ?
#
loop_
_entity_poly.entity_id
_entity_poly.type
_entity_poly.pdbx_seq_one_letter_code
_entity_poly.pdbx_strand_id
1 'polypeptide(L)'
;MNSDHGYTLMETLIVIAIVVLMGGASANFINVSMNANKKAFSNYSVAIRLLSIDHFIRRTCDEVHIPYWDIADTYIPSIMEGVRNSKYKNDIQSIKSLLDTKSTIRGLRVVYSVNGVEAMTDAVFASLPVMESP
;
A
#
# COMPACT_ATOMS: atom_id res chain seq x y z
N MET A 1 -30.47 47.94 46.09
CA MET A 1 -30.19 46.72 46.89
C MET A 1 -30.16 45.56 45.92
N ASN A 2 -28.97 45.04 45.68
CA ASN A 2 -28.73 43.90 44.80
C ASN A 2 -29.43 42.68 45.40
N SER A 3 -30.46 42.17 44.74
CA SER A 3 -31.02 40.86 45.02
C SER A 3 -30.14 39.83 44.33
N ASP A 4 -29.23 39.22 45.08
CA ASP A 4 -28.44 38.08 44.67
C ASP A 4 -29.36 36.97 44.13
N HIS A 5 -29.36 36.78 42.81
CA HIS A 5 -30.06 35.69 42.15
C HIS A 5 -29.21 34.42 42.31
N GLY A 6 -29.44 33.70 43.41
CA GLY A 6 -28.95 32.32 43.56
C GLY A 6 -29.63 31.44 42.51
N TYR A 7 -28.84 30.76 41.69
CA TYR A 7 -29.36 29.82 40.67
C TYR A 7 -30.29 28.79 41.31
N THR A 8 -31.48 28.62 40.73
CA THR A 8 -32.44 27.60 41.18
C THR A 8 -31.88 26.20 40.91
N LEU A 9 -32.26 25.23 41.75
CA LEU A 9 -31.77 23.84 41.65
C LEU A 9 -32.06 23.19 40.28
N MET A 10 -33.06 23.68 39.55
CA MET A 10 -33.36 23.26 38.19
C MET A 10 -32.39 23.85 37.15
N GLU A 11 -31.98 25.11 37.31
CA GLU A 11 -31.01 25.75 36.42
C GLU A 11 -29.62 25.09 36.54
N THR A 12 -29.21 24.72 37.75
CA THR A 12 -27.95 23.98 37.95
C THR A 12 -28.00 22.58 37.32
N LEU A 13 -29.11 21.86 37.42
CA LEU A 13 -29.30 20.56 36.75
C LEU A 13 -29.25 20.68 35.21
N ILE A 14 -29.86 21.74 34.65
CA ILE A 14 -29.83 22.00 33.21
C ILE A 14 -28.41 22.30 32.74
N VAL A 15 -27.66 23.12 33.47
CA VAL A 15 -26.26 23.42 33.13
C VAL A 15 -25.39 22.17 33.20
N ILE A 16 -25.57 21.32 34.23
CA ILE A 16 -24.85 20.04 34.32
C ILE A 16 -25.19 19.14 33.14
N ALA A 17 -26.47 19.03 32.75
CA ALA A 17 -26.87 18.23 31.60
C ALA A 17 -26.23 18.74 30.30
N ILE A 18 -26.19 20.05 30.07
CA ILE A 18 -25.54 20.65 28.89
C ILE A 18 -24.03 20.36 28.89
N VAL A 19 -23.35 20.54 30.03
CA VAL A 19 -21.91 20.30 30.16
C VAL A 19 -21.57 18.83 29.92
N VAL A 20 -22.38 17.89 30.40
CA VAL A 20 -22.20 16.44 30.17
C VAL A 20 -22.40 16.11 28.69
N LEU A 21 -23.40 16.69 28.03
CA LEU A 21 -23.63 16.48 26.60
C LEU A 21 -22.49 17.05 25.74
N MET A 22 -21.98 18.24 26.08
CA MET A 22 -20.81 18.83 25.40
C MET A 22 -19.54 18.01 25.66
N GLY A 23 -19.34 17.51 26.88
CA GLY A 23 -18.25 16.61 27.24
C GLY A 23 -18.28 15.30 26.43
N GLY A 24 -19.45 14.66 26.35
CA GLY A 24 -19.65 13.44 25.56
C GLY A 24 -19.42 13.64 24.07
N ALA A 25 -19.88 14.76 23.50
CA ALA A 25 -19.63 15.11 22.10
C ALA A 25 -18.13 15.28 21.84
N SER A 26 -17.40 16.00 22.70
CA SER A 26 -15.96 16.22 22.53
C SER A 26 -15.14 14.91 22.63
N ALA A 27 -15.50 14.00 23.54
CA ALA A 27 -14.88 12.69 23.66
C ALA A 27 -15.07 11.84 22.39
N ASN A 28 -16.26 11.90 21.78
CA ASN A 28 -16.53 11.22 20.53
C ASN A 28 -15.71 11.79 19.36
N PHE A 29 -15.56 13.12 19.27
CA PHE A 29 -14.69 13.75 18.27
C PHE A 29 -13.23 13.32 18.42
N ILE A 30 -12.72 13.24 19.65
CA ILE A 30 -11.35 12.76 19.93
C ILE A 30 -11.20 11.29 19.51
N ASN A 31 -12.16 10.42 19.86
CA ASN A 31 -12.13 9.01 19.48
C ASN A 31 -12.18 8.81 17.94
N VAL A 32 -13.01 9.58 17.24
CA VAL A 32 -13.07 9.56 15.77
C VAL A 32 -11.74 10.01 15.17
N SER A 33 -11.13 11.08 15.69
CA SER A 33 -9.82 11.57 15.25
C SER A 33 -8.71 10.54 15.48
N MET A 34 -8.65 9.90 16.66
CA MET A 34 -7.69 8.84 16.95
C MET A 34 -7.87 7.63 16.03
N ASN A 35 -9.11 7.24 15.73
CA ASN A 35 -9.40 6.14 14.82
C ASN A 35 -9.04 6.49 13.36
N ALA A 36 -9.28 7.74 12.94
CA ALA A 36 -8.86 8.23 11.63
C ALA A 36 -7.33 8.22 11.50
N ASN A 37 -6.61 8.67 12.53
CA ASN A 37 -5.14 8.65 12.55
C ASN A 37 -4.57 7.23 12.53
N LYS A 38 -5.17 6.29 13.28
CA LYS A 38 -4.80 4.87 13.22
C LYS A 38 -5.00 4.28 11.82
N LYS A 39 -6.12 4.61 11.16
CA LYS A 39 -6.41 4.18 9.79
C LYS A 39 -5.42 4.80 8.80
N ALA A 40 -5.09 6.08 8.94
CA ALA A 40 -4.10 6.75 8.12
C ALA A 40 -2.70 6.14 8.27
N PHE A 41 -2.27 5.84 9.49
CA PHE A 41 -0.99 5.17 9.75
C PHE A 41 -0.94 3.76 9.15
N SER A 42 -2.03 3.01 9.27
CA SER A 42 -2.17 1.70 8.62
C SER A 42 -2.07 1.79 7.09
N ASN A 43 -2.75 2.77 6.48
CA ASN A 43 -2.67 2.98 5.04
C ASN A 43 -1.27 3.41 4.59
N TYR A 44 -0.58 4.22 5.39
CA TYR A 44 0.80 4.65 5.11
C TYR A 44 1.79 3.47 5.16
N SER A 45 1.66 2.59 6.16
CA SER A 45 2.51 1.40 6.26
C SER A 45 2.24 0.41 5.11
N VAL A 46 0.99 0.26 4.68
CA VAL A 46 0.62 -0.50 3.48
C VAL A 46 1.25 0.11 2.22
N ALA A 47 1.17 1.43 2.05
CA ALA A 47 1.79 2.12 0.90
C ALA A 47 3.31 1.95 0.85
N ILE A 48 4.00 2.08 1.99
CA ILE A 48 5.46 1.83 2.07
C ILE A 48 5.78 0.38 1.67
N ARG A 49 5.00 -0.58 2.15
CA ARG A 49 5.24 -1.99 1.85
C ARG A 49 5.01 -2.29 0.37
N LEU A 50 3.96 -1.72 -0.24
CA LEU A 50 3.70 -1.81 -1.68
C LEU A 50 4.86 -1.24 -2.50
N LEU A 51 5.37 -0.06 -2.13
CA LEU A 51 6.54 0.55 -2.78
C LEU A 51 7.81 -0.28 -2.60
N SER A 52 7.99 -0.89 -1.43
CA SER A 52 9.15 -1.74 -1.15
C SER A 52 9.14 -3.02 -1.99
N ILE A 53 7.94 -3.58 -2.23
CA ILE A 53 7.75 -4.74 -3.11
C ILE A 53 8.02 -4.34 -4.57
N ASP A 54 7.44 -3.22 -5.04
CA ASP A 54 7.66 -2.71 -6.41
C ASP A 54 9.16 -2.49 -6.68
N HIS A 55 9.85 -1.81 -5.76
CA HIS A 55 11.28 -1.54 -5.88
C HIS A 55 12.10 -2.83 -5.90
N PHE A 56 11.77 -3.81 -5.04
CA PHE A 56 12.43 -5.11 -5.05
C PHE A 56 12.26 -5.83 -6.39
N ILE A 57 11.05 -5.89 -6.94
CA ILE A 57 10.77 -6.57 -8.22
C ILE A 57 11.54 -5.92 -9.36
N ARG A 58 11.51 -4.57 -9.46
CA ARG A 58 12.26 -3.83 -10.48
C ARG A 58 13.74 -4.11 -10.37
N ARG A 59 14.30 -3.98 -9.17
CA ARG A 59 15.72 -4.25 -8.91
C ARG A 59 16.12 -5.67 -9.27
N THR A 60 15.31 -6.67 -8.93
CA THR A 60 15.59 -8.07 -9.31
C THR A 60 15.61 -8.25 -10.83
N CYS A 61 14.77 -7.54 -11.58
CA CYS A 61 14.81 -7.56 -13.04
C CYS A 61 15.96 -6.76 -13.63
N ASP A 62 16.37 -5.66 -13.00
CA ASP A 62 17.49 -4.82 -13.44
C ASP A 62 18.85 -5.52 -13.23
N GLU A 63 18.98 -6.32 -12.17
CA GLU A 63 20.20 -7.08 -11.88
C GLU A 63 20.40 -8.25 -12.87
N VAL A 64 19.36 -8.66 -13.59
CA VAL A 64 19.42 -9.73 -14.60
C VAL A 64 20.09 -9.21 -15.87
N HIS A 65 21.32 -9.68 -16.08
CA HIS A 65 22.09 -9.40 -17.29
C HIS A 65 21.92 -10.56 -18.28
N ILE A 66 20.97 -10.42 -19.21
CA ILE A 66 20.81 -11.36 -20.33
C ILE A 66 21.67 -10.85 -21.50
N PRO A 67 22.70 -11.59 -21.94
CA PRO A 67 23.49 -11.22 -23.11
C PRO A 67 22.61 -11.12 -24.37
N TYR A 68 22.94 -10.22 -25.30
CA TYR A 68 22.11 -9.97 -26.49
C TYR A 68 21.98 -11.18 -27.44
N TRP A 69 22.88 -12.15 -27.32
CA TRP A 69 22.89 -13.39 -28.11
C TRP A 69 22.11 -14.54 -27.46
N ASP A 70 21.60 -14.35 -26.25
CA ASP A 70 20.92 -15.38 -25.46
C ASP A 70 19.40 -15.09 -25.35
N ILE A 71 18.63 -16.11 -25.00
CA ILE A 71 17.16 -16.05 -24.95
C ILE A 71 16.73 -15.86 -23.49
N ALA A 72 15.86 -14.88 -23.25
CA ALA A 72 15.34 -14.57 -21.92
C ALA A 72 14.63 -15.77 -21.24
N ASP A 73 14.00 -16.65 -22.03
CA ASP A 73 13.30 -17.86 -21.58
C ASP A 73 14.15 -18.75 -20.67
N THR A 74 15.47 -18.82 -20.91
CA THR A 74 16.40 -19.62 -20.11
C THR A 74 16.50 -19.13 -18.67
N TYR A 75 16.36 -17.82 -18.45
CA TYR A 75 16.57 -17.17 -17.15
C TYR A 75 15.28 -16.99 -16.35
N ILE A 76 14.13 -16.97 -17.03
CA ILE A 76 12.82 -16.71 -16.43
C ILE A 76 12.49 -17.62 -15.24
N PRO A 77 12.65 -18.96 -15.31
CA PRO A 77 12.32 -19.83 -14.19
C PRO A 77 13.09 -19.47 -12.91
N SER A 78 14.40 -19.18 -13.06
CA SER A 78 15.27 -18.81 -11.93
C SER A 78 14.86 -17.47 -11.31
N ILE A 79 14.52 -16.48 -12.13
CA ILE A 79 14.11 -15.15 -11.64
C ILE A 79 12.73 -15.24 -10.97
N MET A 80 11.79 -15.97 -11.58
CA MET A 80 10.48 -16.23 -10.99
C MET A 80 10.61 -16.93 -9.64
N GLU A 81 11.51 -17.89 -9.52
CA GLU A 81 11.80 -18.58 -8.27
C GLU A 81 12.42 -17.63 -7.23
N GLY A 82 13.36 -16.76 -7.63
CA GLY A 82 13.94 -15.74 -6.76
C GLY A 82 12.89 -14.77 -6.20
N VAL A 83 11.95 -14.33 -7.02
CA VAL A 83 10.82 -13.48 -6.59
C VAL A 83 9.87 -14.26 -5.67
N ARG A 84 9.54 -15.52 -6.00
CA ARG A 84 8.67 -16.39 -5.18
C ARG A 84 9.27 -16.75 -3.82
N ASN A 85 10.57 -16.92 -3.74
CA ASN A 85 11.28 -17.28 -2.51
C ASN A 85 11.74 -16.05 -1.70
N SER A 86 11.34 -14.85 -2.11
CA SER A 86 11.68 -13.61 -1.43
C SER A 86 10.98 -13.47 -0.07
N LYS A 87 11.41 -12.47 0.72
CA LYS A 87 10.73 -12.06 1.94
C LYS A 87 9.27 -11.60 1.73
N TYR A 88 8.88 -11.33 0.48
CA TYR A 88 7.53 -10.90 0.09
C TYR A 88 6.66 -12.04 -0.45
N LYS A 89 7.11 -13.30 -0.36
CA LYS A 89 6.40 -14.48 -0.89
C LYS A 89 4.91 -14.55 -0.56
N ASN A 90 4.52 -14.13 0.64
CA ASN A 90 3.14 -14.19 1.12
C ASN A 90 2.25 -13.08 0.53
N ASP A 91 2.86 -11.99 0.07
CA ASP A 91 2.17 -10.86 -0.55
C ASP A 91 2.01 -11.09 -2.07
N ILE A 92 2.82 -11.97 -2.66
CA ILE A 92 2.82 -12.24 -4.11
C ILE A 92 1.69 -13.22 -4.46
N GLN A 93 0.79 -12.80 -5.34
CA GLN A 93 -0.33 -13.63 -5.81
C GLN A 93 0.02 -14.36 -7.11
N SER A 94 0.62 -13.66 -8.08
CA SER A 94 0.99 -14.27 -9.36
C SER A 94 2.19 -13.62 -9.99
N ILE A 95 2.93 -14.40 -10.76
CA ILE A 95 4.08 -13.96 -11.56
C ILE A 95 3.88 -14.52 -12.97
N LYS A 96 4.00 -13.65 -13.96
CA LYS A 96 3.85 -13.98 -15.38
C LYS A 96 4.98 -13.33 -16.18
N SER A 97 5.35 -13.95 -17.29
CA SER A 97 6.29 -13.36 -18.24
C SER A 97 5.62 -12.18 -18.95
N LEU A 98 6.36 -11.07 -19.08
CA LEU A 98 5.94 -9.94 -19.90
C LEU A 98 6.41 -10.21 -21.33
N LEU A 99 5.46 -10.26 -22.28
CA LEU A 99 5.73 -10.54 -23.69
C LEU A 99 5.69 -9.25 -24.50
N ASP A 100 6.55 -9.16 -25.51
CA ASP A 100 6.49 -8.13 -26.54
C ASP A 100 5.53 -8.50 -27.69
N THR A 101 5.32 -7.57 -28.62
CA THR A 101 4.51 -7.76 -29.86
C THR A 101 4.93 -8.97 -30.69
N LYS A 102 6.21 -9.36 -30.63
CA LYS A 102 6.77 -10.54 -31.31
C LYS A 102 6.74 -11.82 -30.45
N SER A 103 5.97 -11.83 -29.36
CA SER A 103 5.90 -12.92 -28.38
C SER A 103 7.24 -13.27 -27.72
N THR A 104 8.19 -12.34 -27.70
CA THR A 104 9.48 -12.49 -27.01
C THR A 104 9.34 -12.04 -25.55
N ILE A 105 9.93 -12.79 -24.61
CA ILE A 105 9.93 -12.39 -23.20
C ILE A 105 10.87 -11.19 -23.00
N ARG A 106 10.33 -10.11 -22.45
CA ARG A 106 11.04 -8.85 -22.17
C ARG A 106 11.19 -8.55 -20.68
N GLY A 107 10.51 -9.30 -19.82
CA GLY A 107 10.50 -9.03 -18.39
C GLY A 107 9.49 -9.87 -17.63
N LEU A 108 9.09 -9.36 -16.47
CA LEU A 108 8.14 -9.99 -15.56
C LEU A 108 7.02 -9.04 -15.16
N ARG A 109 5.81 -9.60 -15.09
CA ARG A 109 4.63 -9.01 -14.48
C ARG A 109 4.36 -9.73 -13.17
N VAL A 110 4.38 -8.99 -12.07
CA VAL A 110 4.11 -9.52 -10.74
C VAL A 110 2.87 -8.84 -10.18
N VAL A 111 1.89 -9.64 -9.76
CA VAL A 111 0.69 -9.18 -9.06
C VAL A 111 0.82 -9.56 -7.60
N TYR A 112 0.61 -8.59 -6.71
CA TYR A 112 0.76 -8.75 -5.28
C TYR A 112 -0.30 -7.96 -4.51
N SER A 113 -0.60 -8.40 -3.29
CA SER A 113 -1.60 -7.78 -2.42
C SER A 113 -1.05 -7.61 -1.02
N VAL A 114 -1.21 -6.41 -0.47
CA VAL A 114 -0.83 -6.09 0.90
C VAL A 114 -2.09 -5.63 1.63
N ASN A 115 -2.49 -6.39 2.66
CA ASN A 115 -3.69 -6.11 3.46
C ASN A 115 -4.96 -5.87 2.62
N GLY A 116 -5.13 -6.61 1.52
CA GLY A 116 -6.28 -6.52 0.63
C GLY A 116 -6.20 -5.42 -0.43
N VAL A 117 -5.11 -4.65 -0.48
CA VAL A 117 -4.83 -3.70 -1.57
C VAL A 117 -3.99 -4.41 -2.63
N GLU A 118 -4.59 -4.63 -3.80
CA GLU A 118 -3.92 -5.24 -4.94
C GLU A 118 -3.12 -4.22 -5.76
N ALA A 119 -1.95 -4.64 -6.21
CA ALA A 119 -1.07 -3.86 -7.06
C ALA A 119 -0.36 -4.76 -8.08
N MET A 120 0.16 -4.15 -9.13
CA MET A 120 0.85 -4.83 -10.22
C MET A 120 2.09 -4.05 -10.63
N THR A 121 3.20 -4.77 -10.78
CA THR A 121 4.45 -4.23 -11.30
C THR A 121 4.82 -4.94 -12.59
N ASP A 122 4.98 -4.15 -13.64
CA ASP A 122 5.61 -4.57 -14.89
C ASP A 122 7.06 -4.12 -14.87
N ALA A 123 7.99 -5.08 -14.76
CA ALA A 123 9.43 -4.84 -14.77
C ALA A 123 10.04 -5.43 -16.04
N VAL A 124 10.84 -4.64 -16.74
CA VAL A 124 11.54 -5.02 -17.98
C VAL A 124 12.99 -5.34 -17.63
N PHE A 125 13.60 -6.32 -18.30
CA PHE A 125 15.02 -6.61 -18.10
C PHE A 125 15.89 -5.50 -18.68
N ALA A 126 16.89 -5.05 -17.91
CA ALA A 126 17.74 -3.92 -18.29
C ALA A 126 18.53 -4.13 -19.60
N SER A 127 18.81 -5.39 -19.96
CA SER A 127 19.68 -5.74 -21.09
C SER A 127 18.97 -5.98 -22.42
N LEU A 128 17.62 -5.93 -22.45
CA LEU A 128 16.87 -6.20 -23.68
C LEU A 128 16.39 -4.89 -24.33
N PRO A 129 16.85 -4.56 -25.55
CA PRO A 129 16.35 -3.40 -26.25
C PRO A 129 14.86 -3.57 -26.55
N VAL A 130 14.06 -2.54 -26.25
CA VAL A 130 12.65 -2.49 -26.64
C VAL A 130 12.62 -2.32 -28.16
N MET A 131 12.22 -3.36 -28.89
CA MET A 131 11.97 -3.24 -30.32
C MET A 131 10.60 -2.59 -30.51
N GLU A 132 10.56 -1.26 -30.61
CA GLU A 132 9.38 -0.58 -31.12
C GLU A 132 9.16 -0.97 -32.59
N SER A 133 7.94 -1.41 -32.92
CA SER A 133 7.58 -1.69 -34.30
C SER A 133 7.63 -0.39 -35.13
N PRO A 134 8.12 -0.43 -36.38
CA PRO A 134 8.04 0.72 -37.30
C PRO A 134 6.59 1.13 -37.59
#